data_AF-Q063Y1-F1
#
_entry.id   AF-Q063Y1-F1
#
_cell.length_a   1.000
_cell.length_b   1.000
_cell.length_c   1.000
_cell.angle_alpha   90.00
_cell.angle_beta   90.00
_cell.angle_gamma   90.00
#
_symmetry.space_group_name_H-M   'P 1'
#
loop_
_entity.id
_entity.type
_entity.pdbx_description
1 polymer ?
#
loop_
_entity_poly.entity_id
_entity_poly.type
_entity_poly.pdbx_seq_one_letter_code
_entity_poly.pdbx_strand_id
1 'polypeptide(L)' 'MNNKINRPLSFFRSTVLPALIVLLFALALFAVSARIWLPGDMLAPAPVG' A
#
# COMPACT_ATOMS: atom_id res chain seq x y z
N MET A 1 12.92 23.37 31.94
CA MET A 1 13.50 22.04 31.62
C MET A 1 13.15 21.71 30.19
N ASN A 2 14.17 21.59 29.34
CA ASN A 2 14.06 21.79 27.90
C ASN A 2 14.01 20.40 27.24
N ASN A 3 12.82 19.86 27.02
CA ASN A 3 12.66 18.46 26.60
C ASN A 3 12.91 18.23 25.10
N LYS A 4 14.10 18.60 24.60
CA LYS A 4 14.48 18.49 23.18
C LYS A 4 15.06 17.12 22.79
N ILE A 5 14.71 16.03 23.48
CA ILE A 5 15.40 14.73 23.35
C ILE A 5 14.78 13.82 22.26
N ASN A 6 13.56 14.09 21.78
CA ASN A 6 12.79 13.12 20.96
C ASN A 6 12.50 13.56 19.51
N ARG A 7 13.23 14.55 18.98
CA ARG A 7 12.98 15.13 17.64
C ARG A 7 12.99 14.11 16.48
N PRO A 8 13.98 13.21 16.36
CA PRO A 8 14.03 12.27 15.23
C PRO A 8 12.94 11.20 15.32
N LEU A 9 12.70 10.68 16.53
CA LEU A 9 11.69 9.67 16.76
C LEU A 9 10.28 10.23 16.55
N SER A 10 10.03 11.50 16.91
CA SER A 10 8.76 12.19 16.59
C SER A 10 8.53 12.29 15.09
N PHE A 11 9.53 12.76 14.32
CA PHE A 11 9.46 12.87 12.85
C PHE A 11 9.21 11.53 12.16
N PHE A 12 9.83 10.45 12.62
CA PHE A 12 9.62 9.12 12.06
C PHE A 12 8.15 8.67 12.14
N ARG A 13 7.49 8.88 13.28
CA ARG A 13 6.08 8.45 13.48
C ARG A 13 5.06 9.40 12.85
N SER A 14 5.38 10.68 12.72
CA SER A 14 4.46 11.67 12.14
C SER A 14 4.60 11.83 10.63
N THR A 15 5.73 11.45 10.04
CA THR A 15 5.97 11.63 8.60
C THR A 15 6.27 10.31 7.89
N VAL A 16 7.25 9.54 8.38
CA VAL A 16 7.69 8.31 7.69
C VAL A 16 6.66 7.20 7.81
N LEU A 17 6.11 6.95 9.01
CA LEU A 17 5.08 5.92 9.21
C LEU A 17 3.83 6.18 8.34
N PRO A 18 3.20 7.37 8.36
CA PRO A 18 2.02 7.64 7.54
C PRO A 18 2.30 7.51 6.04
N ALA A 19 3.44 8.02 5.57
CA ALA A 19 3.83 7.88 4.17
C ALA A 19 4.01 6.42 3.76
N LEU A 20 4.63 5.60 4.61
CA LEU A 20 4.84 4.18 4.36
C LEU A 20 3.52 3.39 4.33
N ILE A 21 2.56 3.72 5.20
CA ILE A 21 1.22 3.11 5.18
C ILE A 21 0.54 3.40 3.85
N VAL A 22 0.54 4.65 3.39
CA VAL A 22 -0.07 5.02 2.09
C VAL A 22 0.65 4.33 0.93
N LEU A 23 1.99 4.27 0.97
CA LEU A 23 2.79 3.60 -0.06
C LEU A 23 2.44 2.10 -0.16
N LEU A 24 2.40 1.41 0.99
CA LEU A 24 2.06 -0.02 1.04
C LEU A 24 0.63 -0.27 0.61
N PHE A 25 -0.31 0.59 1.01
CA PHE A 25 -1.69 0.50 0.58
C PHE A 25 -1.84 0.72 -0.92
N ALA A 26 -1.17 1.73 -1.49
CA ALA A 26 -1.17 1.99 -2.92
C ALA A 26 -0.53 0.83 -3.70
N LEU A 27 0.57 0.25 -3.20
CA LEU A 27 1.19 -0.94 -3.77
C LEU A 27 0.23 -2.13 -3.75
N ALA A 28 -0.45 -2.36 -2.62
CA ALA A 28 -1.43 -3.44 -2.50
C ALA A 28 -2.62 -3.24 -3.44
N LEU A 29 -3.17 -2.03 -3.54
CA LEU A 29 -4.22 -1.67 -4.49
C LEU A 29 -3.76 -1.89 -5.93
N PHE A 30 -2.57 -1.42 -6.28
CA PHE A 30 -2.01 -1.62 -7.61
C PHE A 30 -1.84 -3.11 -7.94
N ALA A 31 -1.28 -3.88 -7.02
CA ALA A 31 -1.04 -5.31 -7.22
C ALA A 31 -2.36 -6.09 -7.38
N VAL A 32 -3.37 -5.83 -6.54
CA VAL A 32 -4.67 -6.52 -6.64
C VAL A 32 -5.43 -6.10 -7.89
N SER A 33 -5.41 -4.81 -8.25
CA SER A 33 -6.04 -4.32 -9.47
C SER A 33 -5.36 -4.90 -10.71
N ALA A 34 -4.02 -4.91 -10.75
CA ALA A 34 -3.26 -5.48 -11.87
C ALA A 34 -3.51 -6.98 -12.05
N ARG A 35 -3.64 -7.73 -10.94
CA ARG A 35 -3.89 -9.17 -10.97
C ARG A 35 -5.15 -9.55 -11.77
N ILE A 36 -6.24 -8.79 -11.65
CA ILE A 36 -7.51 -9.09 -12.35
C ILE A 36 -7.33 -9.12 -13.88
N TRP A 37 -6.36 -8.37 -14.39
CA TRP A 37 -6.06 -8.27 -15.82
C TRP A 37 -4.98 -9.25 -16.28
N LEU A 38 -4.56 -10.18 -15.43
CA LEU A 38 -3.58 -11.19 -15.83
C LEU A 38 -4.22 -12.12 -16.86
N PRO A 39 -3.52 -12.52 -17.94
CA PRO A 39 -4.11 -13.33 -19.01
C PRO A 39 -4.83 -14.58 -18.50
N GLY A 40 -4.28 -15.25 -17.48
CA GLY A 40 -4.92 -16.41 -16.86
C GLY A 40 -6.28 -16.13 -16.22
N ASP A 41 -6.48 -14.95 -15.62
CA ASP A 41 -7.75 -14.56 -14.99
C ASP A 41 -8.83 -14.17 -16.03
N MET A 42 -8.41 -13.73 -17.22
CA MET A 42 -9.32 -13.33 -18.32
C MET A 42 -9.68 -14.47 -19.29
N LEU A 43 -8.97 -15.60 -19.21
CA LEU A 43 -9.18 -16.76 -20.10
C LEU A 43 -10.36 -17.65 -19.68
N ALA A 44 -11.02 -17.35 -18.56
CA ALA A 44 -12.20 -18.10 -18.12
C ALA A 44 -13.34 -17.91 -19.14
N PRO A 45 -13.77 -18.97 -19.85
CA PRO A 45 -14.85 -18.85 -20.82
C PRO A 45 -16.16 -18.53 -20.10
N ALA A 46 -17.02 -17.73 -20.75
CA ALA A 46 -18.33 -17.39 -20.22
C ALA A 46 -19.17 -18.67 -19.99
N PRO A 47 -20.04 -18.71 -18.95
CA PRO A 47 -20.90 -19.85 -18.71
C PRO A 47 -21.75 -20.15 -19.95
N VAL A 48 -21.60 -21.37 -20.49
CA VAL A 48 -22.42 -21.87 -21.58
C VAL A 48 -23.63 -22.57 -20.99
N GLY A 49 -24.70 -21.78 -20.79
CA GLY A 49 -26.05 -22.30 -20.58
C GLY A 49 -26.77 -22.46 -21.92
#